data_AF-A0A3M5JJQ7-F1
#
_entry.id   AF-A0A3M5JJQ7-F1
#
_cell.length_a   1.000
_cell.length_b   1.000
_cell.length_c   1.000
_cell.angle_alpha   90.00
_cell.angle_beta   90.00
_cell.angle_gamma   90.00
#
_symmetry.space_group_name_H-M   'P 1'
#
loop_
_entity.id
_entity.type
_entity.pdbx_description
1 polymer ?
#
loop_
_entity_poly.entity_id
_entity_poly.type
_entity_poly.pdbx_seq_one_letter_code
_entity_poly.pdbx_strand_id
1 'polypeptide(L)'
;MAIRKPPKSPRPLTSRAVRSLTSPLSTLICNVANWKCCSTLKNSPLAVFDSSQPTSPGGMTMQHWKRTIEQANRCFNLGEWVEARELYLQALALAQVLFERWADVDEAVAGCVISHHNLADLHLSLGQPEESAEYLCAIHQHLLRTMQDQRLPPALREAALRHSSKTYAELLSFISEHGEYPRTHRLLNSSSEHTRSSLKRHSAATSGLFYGAH
;
A
#
# COMPACT_ATOMS: atom_id res chain seq x y z
N MET A 1 38.92 -33.78 49.95
CA MET A 1 37.96 -32.66 50.02
C MET A 1 37.27 -32.49 48.67
N ALA A 2 35.96 -32.71 48.69
CA ALA A 2 34.89 -32.35 47.74
C ALA A 2 35.19 -32.06 46.25
N ILE A 3 34.87 -33.05 45.42
CA ILE A 3 34.48 -32.92 44.01
C ILE A 3 33.14 -32.15 43.96
N ARG A 4 33.10 -30.96 43.36
CA ARG A 4 31.84 -30.21 43.14
C ARG A 4 31.34 -30.42 41.71
N LYS A 5 30.19 -31.09 41.62
CA LYS A 5 29.41 -31.39 40.41
C LYS A 5 28.89 -30.10 39.72
N PRO A 6 28.70 -30.10 38.39
CA PRO A 6 28.10 -28.98 37.66
C PRO A 6 26.58 -28.89 37.88
N PRO A 7 25.97 -27.68 37.89
CA PRO A 7 24.53 -27.52 37.96
C PRO A 7 23.84 -27.82 36.61
N LYS A 8 22.64 -28.39 36.74
CA LYS A 8 21.85 -29.09 35.73
C LYS A 8 21.13 -28.13 34.77
N SER A 9 21.07 -28.48 33.49
CA SER A 9 20.10 -27.95 32.51
C SER A 9 18.67 -28.35 32.88
N PRO A 10 17.67 -27.44 32.84
CA PRO A 10 16.28 -27.84 32.88
C PRO A 10 15.80 -28.31 31.49
N ARG A 11 15.29 -29.54 31.44
CA ARG A 11 14.53 -30.15 30.32
C ARG A 11 13.05 -29.74 30.40
N PRO A 12 12.26 -29.96 29.32
CA PRO A 12 11.13 -29.12 28.95
C PRO A 12 9.87 -29.44 29.76
N LEU A 13 9.10 -28.40 30.07
CA LEU A 13 7.74 -28.57 30.60
C LEU A 13 6.77 -28.85 29.45
N THR A 14 6.07 -29.95 29.60
CA THR A 14 5.01 -30.47 28.75
C THR A 14 3.75 -29.59 28.77
N SER A 15 3.15 -29.50 27.59
CA SER A 15 1.75 -29.16 27.25
C SER A 15 0.71 -29.16 28.38
N ARG A 16 -0.07 -28.08 28.46
CA ARG A 16 -1.55 -28.05 28.23
C ARG A 16 -2.25 -27.07 29.18
N ALA A 17 -2.71 -25.94 28.63
CA ALA A 17 -3.98 -25.32 29.02
C ALA A 17 -4.35 -24.22 27.99
N VAL A 18 -5.23 -24.58 27.06
CA VAL A 18 -6.10 -23.63 26.36
C VAL A 18 -6.91 -22.91 27.42
N ARG A 19 -6.71 -21.59 27.56
CA ARG A 19 -7.69 -20.69 28.17
C ARG A 19 -7.77 -19.41 27.35
N SER A 20 -8.83 -19.38 26.54
CA SER A 20 -9.57 -18.17 26.22
C SER A 20 -9.70 -17.31 27.49
N LEU A 21 -9.11 -16.13 27.45
CA LEU A 21 -9.49 -15.00 28.27
C LEU A 21 -9.48 -13.78 27.37
N THR A 22 -10.66 -13.51 26.82
CA THR A 22 -11.11 -12.19 26.44
C THR A 22 -10.73 -11.20 27.54
N SER A 23 -9.89 -10.23 27.22
CA SER A 23 -9.77 -9.01 28.02
C SER A 23 -9.72 -7.79 27.12
N PRO A 24 -10.49 -6.73 27.44
CA PRO A 24 -10.82 -5.65 26.54
C PRO A 24 -9.81 -4.51 26.70
N LEU A 25 -8.82 -4.47 25.83
CA LEU A 25 -8.08 -3.25 25.50
C LEU A 25 -8.43 -2.89 24.05
N SER A 26 -9.73 -2.60 23.85
CA SER A 26 -10.34 -2.19 22.57
C SER A 26 -10.33 -0.67 22.37
N THR A 27 -9.35 0.07 22.88
CA THR A 27 -9.34 1.54 22.69
C THR A 27 -7.91 2.07 22.56
N LEU A 28 -7.68 2.85 21.49
CA LEU A 28 -6.42 3.26 20.83
C LEU A 28 -5.90 2.19 19.85
N ILE A 29 -5.92 2.34 18.53
CA ILE A 29 -5.81 3.53 17.68
C ILE A 29 -6.69 3.35 16.43
N CYS A 30 -7.82 4.09 16.39
CA CYS A 30 -8.50 4.36 15.13
C CYS A 30 -7.66 5.38 14.34
N ASN A 31 -6.80 4.92 13.42
CA ASN A 31 -6.22 5.79 12.39
C ASN A 31 -6.17 5.15 10.98
N VAL A 32 -6.90 4.06 10.76
CA VAL A 32 -7.34 3.59 9.43
C VAL A 32 -8.57 4.39 8.96
N ALA A 33 -8.60 5.69 9.25
CA ALA A 33 -9.74 6.58 9.00
C ALA A 33 -9.53 7.53 7.81
N ASN A 34 -8.28 7.70 7.35
CA ASN A 34 -7.97 8.62 6.23
C ASN A 34 -8.03 7.97 4.83
N TRP A 35 -8.28 6.66 4.74
CA TRP A 35 -8.79 6.00 3.52
C TRP A 35 -10.28 5.62 3.63
N LYS A 36 -10.83 5.47 4.84
CA LYS A 36 -12.27 5.25 5.05
C LYS A 36 -13.15 6.46 4.69
N CYS A 37 -12.60 7.65 4.46
CA CYS A 37 -13.37 8.84 4.10
C CYS A 37 -13.88 8.87 2.63
N CYS A 38 -13.63 7.82 1.83
CA CYS A 38 -14.39 7.59 0.59
C CYS A 38 -15.54 6.58 0.77
N SER A 39 -16.03 6.39 2.00
CA SER A 39 -17.33 5.73 2.26
C SER A 39 -18.52 6.71 2.24
N THR A 40 -18.28 8.02 2.12
CA THR A 40 -19.31 9.04 1.82
C THR A 40 -19.81 8.98 0.37
N LEU A 41 -19.33 8.03 -0.43
CA LEU A 41 -19.88 7.65 -1.73
C LEU A 41 -20.61 6.30 -1.71
N LYS A 42 -20.91 5.75 -0.52
CA LYS A 42 -21.77 4.56 -0.42
C LYS A 42 -23.20 4.84 0.03
N ASN A 43 -23.61 6.08 0.38
CA ASN A 43 -25.01 6.38 0.76
C ASN A 43 -25.44 7.87 0.72
N SER A 44 -24.98 8.71 -0.23
CA SER A 44 -25.55 10.06 -0.44
C SER A 44 -26.42 10.14 -1.72
N PRO A 45 -27.66 10.69 -1.67
CA PRO A 45 -28.65 10.67 -2.77
C PRO A 45 -28.34 11.58 -3.98
N LEU A 46 -27.12 12.12 -4.09
CA LEU A 46 -26.76 13.02 -5.20
C LEU A 46 -26.22 12.29 -6.43
N ALA A 47 -26.19 10.95 -6.42
CA ALA A 47 -26.01 10.14 -7.62
C ALA A 47 -27.33 9.98 -8.40
N VAL A 48 -27.98 11.08 -8.76
CA VAL A 48 -28.74 11.11 -10.02
C VAL A 48 -27.71 11.47 -11.08
N PHE A 49 -26.94 10.47 -11.50
CA PHE A 49 -26.13 10.60 -12.69
C PHE A 49 -26.98 10.08 -13.85
N ASP A 50 -27.36 11.03 -14.69
CA ASP A 50 -28.11 10.85 -15.93
C ASP A 50 -27.58 9.65 -16.73
N SER A 51 -28.44 8.68 -16.95
CA SER A 51 -28.22 7.44 -17.70
C SER A 51 -28.08 7.66 -19.23
N SER A 52 -27.66 8.85 -19.65
CA SER A 52 -27.72 9.31 -21.04
C SER A 52 -26.37 9.81 -21.56
N GLN A 53 -25.29 9.02 -21.45
CA GLN A 53 -24.05 9.27 -22.24
C GLN A 53 -23.34 7.98 -22.70
N PRO A 54 -22.67 8.03 -23.87
CA PRO A 54 -22.47 6.86 -24.72
C PRO A 54 -21.39 5.91 -24.20
N THR A 55 -21.63 4.62 -24.40
CA THR A 55 -20.74 3.51 -24.02
C THR A 55 -19.42 3.57 -24.80
N SER A 56 -18.43 4.28 -24.26
CA SER A 56 -17.03 4.03 -24.60
C SER A 56 -16.63 2.66 -24.03
N PRO A 57 -15.95 1.78 -24.80
CA PRO A 57 -15.50 0.46 -24.34
C PRO A 57 -14.66 0.48 -23.04
N GLY A 58 -14.04 1.62 -22.71
CA GLY A 58 -13.30 1.79 -21.45
C GLY A 58 -14.19 1.89 -20.19
N GLY A 59 -15.44 2.36 -20.28
CA GLY A 59 -16.30 2.53 -19.10
C GLY A 59 -16.64 1.20 -18.42
N MET A 60 -16.63 0.11 -19.17
CA MET A 60 -16.94 -1.22 -18.68
C MET A 60 -15.83 -1.78 -17.77
N THR A 61 -14.57 -1.44 -18.00
CA THR A 61 -13.43 -1.97 -17.22
C THR A 61 -13.31 -1.33 -15.84
N MET A 62 -13.53 -0.01 -15.72
CA MET A 62 -13.50 0.66 -14.41
C MET A 62 -14.70 0.25 -13.55
N GLN A 63 -15.90 0.13 -14.14
CA GLN A 63 -17.07 -0.40 -13.44
C GLN A 63 -16.89 -1.86 -13.02
N HIS A 64 -16.19 -2.67 -13.84
CA HIS A 64 -15.84 -4.04 -13.47
C HIS A 64 -14.94 -4.03 -12.23
N TRP A 65 -13.85 -3.24 -12.24
CA TRP A 65 -12.96 -3.10 -11.09
C TRP A 65 -13.72 -2.73 -9.80
N LYS A 66 -14.63 -1.74 -9.87
CA LYS A 66 -15.46 -1.31 -8.71
C LYS A 66 -16.28 -2.46 -8.15
N ARG A 67 -16.98 -3.21 -9.00
CA ARG A 67 -17.79 -4.37 -8.60
C ARG A 67 -16.94 -5.47 -7.97
N THR A 68 -15.75 -5.75 -8.53
CA THR A 68 -14.83 -6.75 -7.98
C THR A 68 -14.33 -6.35 -6.60
N ILE A 69 -13.93 -5.09 -6.40
CA ILE A 69 -13.53 -4.56 -5.08
C ILE A 69 -14.69 -4.65 -4.08
N GLU A 70 -15.92 -4.36 -4.48
CA GLU A 70 -17.07 -4.47 -3.59
C GLU A 70 -17.35 -5.90 -3.17
N GLN A 71 -17.26 -6.87 -4.08
CA GLN A 71 -17.39 -8.29 -3.74
C GLN A 71 -16.25 -8.75 -2.84
N ALA A 72 -15.00 -8.37 -3.13
CA ALA A 72 -13.86 -8.72 -2.30
C ALA A 72 -13.99 -8.19 -0.86
N ASN A 73 -14.45 -6.95 -0.71
CA ASN A 73 -14.74 -6.35 0.59
C ASN A 73 -15.85 -7.10 1.35
N ARG A 74 -16.87 -7.62 0.66
CA ARG A 74 -17.91 -8.46 1.29
C ARG A 74 -17.30 -9.74 1.84
N CYS A 75 -16.54 -10.48 1.03
CA CYS A 75 -15.85 -11.70 1.47
C CYS A 75 -14.88 -11.42 2.63
N PHE A 76 -14.11 -10.33 2.56
CA PHE A 76 -13.22 -9.90 3.64
C PHE A 76 -13.99 -9.68 4.96
N ASN A 77 -15.11 -8.95 4.91
CA ASN A 77 -15.92 -8.68 6.11
C ASN A 77 -16.60 -9.94 6.67
N LEU A 78 -16.84 -10.95 5.84
CA LEU A 78 -17.38 -12.26 6.25
C LEU A 78 -16.28 -13.21 6.77
N GLY A 79 -15.01 -12.83 6.68
CA GLY A 79 -13.86 -13.68 7.04
C GLY A 79 -13.54 -14.75 6.00
N GLU A 80 -14.07 -14.62 4.77
CA GLU A 80 -13.80 -15.51 3.64
C GLU A 80 -12.48 -15.11 2.97
N TRP A 81 -11.36 -15.31 3.67
CA TRP A 81 -10.06 -14.75 3.28
C TRP A 81 -9.54 -15.24 1.93
N VAL A 82 -9.81 -16.50 1.58
CA VAL A 82 -9.36 -17.09 0.30
C VAL A 82 -10.06 -16.39 -0.87
N GLU A 83 -11.39 -16.30 -0.83
CA GLU A 83 -12.19 -15.64 -1.85
C GLU A 83 -11.87 -14.14 -1.94
N ALA A 84 -11.76 -13.47 -0.78
CA ALA A 84 -11.37 -12.06 -0.73
C ALA A 84 -10.02 -11.81 -1.41
N ARG A 85 -9.04 -12.70 -1.18
CA ARG A 85 -7.71 -12.60 -1.78
C ARG A 85 -7.77 -12.77 -3.30
N GLU A 86 -8.50 -13.77 -3.79
CA GLU A 86 -8.65 -14.01 -5.23
C GLU A 86 -9.28 -12.80 -5.92
N LEU A 87 -10.35 -12.26 -5.36
CA LEU A 87 -11.02 -11.08 -5.91
C LEU A 87 -10.16 -9.83 -5.83
N TYR A 88 -9.41 -9.61 -4.75
CA TYR A 88 -8.48 -8.48 -4.70
C TYR A 88 -7.34 -8.60 -5.71
N LEU A 89 -6.82 -9.81 -5.97
CA LEU A 89 -5.83 -10.04 -7.02
C LEU A 89 -6.40 -9.78 -8.42
N GLN A 90 -7.65 -10.20 -8.68
CA GLN A 90 -8.35 -9.88 -9.92
C GLN A 90 -8.54 -8.36 -10.08
N ALA A 91 -8.96 -7.67 -9.02
CA ALA A 91 -9.07 -6.21 -9.03
C ALA A 91 -7.71 -5.54 -9.28
N LEU A 92 -6.63 -6.04 -8.68
CA LEU A 92 -5.29 -5.51 -8.93
C LEU A 92 -4.90 -5.65 -10.41
N ALA A 93 -5.14 -6.82 -11.01
CA ALA A 93 -4.85 -7.04 -12.43
C ALA A 93 -5.63 -6.06 -13.32
N LEU A 94 -6.92 -5.81 -13.02
CA LEU A 94 -7.72 -4.83 -13.73
C LEU A 94 -7.18 -3.40 -13.55
N ALA A 95 -6.81 -3.03 -12.34
CA ALA A 95 -6.27 -1.70 -12.05
C ALA A 95 -4.96 -1.44 -12.80
N GLN A 96 -4.08 -2.45 -12.90
CA GLN A 96 -2.84 -2.37 -13.68
C GLN A 96 -3.11 -2.16 -15.17
N VAL A 97 -4.12 -2.83 -15.74
CA VAL A 97 -4.53 -2.62 -17.14
C VAL A 97 -5.09 -1.21 -17.34
N LEU A 98 -5.84 -0.68 -16.37
CA LEU A 98 -6.46 0.64 -16.44
C LEU A 98 -5.45 1.79 -16.24
N PHE A 99 -4.35 1.54 -15.53
CA PHE A 99 -3.44 2.58 -15.01
C PHE A 99 -2.99 3.63 -16.05
N GLU A 100 -2.62 3.20 -17.26
CA GLU A 100 -2.19 4.11 -18.34
C GLU A 100 -3.27 4.34 -19.41
N ARG A 101 -4.37 3.58 -19.36
CA ARG A 101 -5.36 3.50 -20.45
C ARG A 101 -6.68 4.20 -20.12
N TRP A 102 -6.93 4.46 -18.84
CA TRP A 102 -8.14 5.10 -18.38
C TRP A 102 -8.06 6.61 -18.54
N ALA A 103 -9.17 7.22 -18.98
CA ALA A 103 -9.21 8.65 -19.30
C ALA A 103 -9.04 9.52 -18.06
N ASP A 104 -9.62 9.10 -16.93
CA ASP A 104 -9.42 9.74 -15.63
C ASP A 104 -8.19 9.14 -14.95
N VAL A 105 -7.06 9.85 -15.05
CA VAL A 105 -5.77 9.39 -14.51
C VAL A 105 -5.77 9.27 -12.99
N ASP A 106 -6.50 10.14 -12.27
CA ASP A 106 -6.56 10.08 -10.81
C ASP A 106 -7.37 8.86 -10.37
N GLU A 107 -8.48 8.59 -11.04
CA GLU A 107 -9.28 7.39 -10.77
C GLU A 107 -8.48 6.10 -11.06
N ALA A 108 -7.67 6.09 -12.12
CA ALA A 108 -6.81 4.96 -12.46
C ALA A 108 -5.72 4.70 -11.39
N VAL A 109 -5.02 5.75 -10.98
CA VAL A 109 -3.99 5.68 -9.94
C VAL A 109 -4.60 5.26 -8.61
N ALA A 110 -5.74 5.86 -8.23
CA ALA A 110 -6.46 5.49 -7.02
C ALA A 110 -6.88 4.02 -7.02
N GLY A 111 -7.38 3.49 -8.15
CA GLY A 111 -7.75 2.08 -8.26
C GLY A 111 -6.58 1.14 -7.99
N CYS A 112 -5.41 1.46 -8.54
CA CYS A 112 -4.19 0.68 -8.32
C CYS A 112 -3.72 0.74 -6.86
N VAL A 113 -3.77 1.92 -6.23
CA VAL A 113 -3.44 2.10 -4.81
C VAL A 113 -4.37 1.29 -3.92
N ILE A 114 -5.68 1.42 -4.12
CA ILE A 114 -6.70 0.70 -3.34
C ILE A 114 -6.46 -0.81 -3.40
N SER A 115 -6.23 -1.36 -4.60
CA SER A 115 -6.04 -2.80 -4.77
C SER A 115 -4.83 -3.34 -4.00
N HIS A 116 -3.71 -2.60 -3.95
CA HIS A 116 -2.55 -3.01 -3.15
C HIS A 116 -2.81 -2.91 -1.66
N HIS A 117 -3.43 -1.82 -1.20
CA HIS A 117 -3.67 -1.60 0.23
C HIS A 117 -4.68 -2.61 0.79
N ASN A 118 -5.72 -2.95 0.02
CA ASN A 118 -6.66 -3.99 0.43
C ASN A 118 -5.99 -5.38 0.56
N LEU A 119 -5.02 -5.70 -0.30
CA LEU A 119 -4.22 -6.92 -0.15
C LEU A 119 -3.30 -6.85 1.07
N ALA A 120 -2.72 -5.68 1.35
CA ALA A 120 -1.92 -5.45 2.54
C ALA A 120 -2.74 -5.66 3.83
N ASP A 121 -3.96 -5.13 3.88
CA ASP A 121 -4.90 -5.30 5.00
C ASP A 121 -5.37 -6.75 5.15
N LEU A 122 -5.58 -7.46 4.04
CA LEU A 122 -5.87 -8.89 4.03
C LEU A 122 -4.73 -9.71 4.63
N HIS A 123 -3.50 -9.41 4.26
CA HIS A 123 -2.33 -10.11 4.82
C HIS A 123 -2.13 -9.78 6.31
N LEU A 124 -2.40 -8.56 6.75
CA LEU A 124 -2.44 -8.24 8.19
C LEU A 124 -3.50 -9.07 8.94
N SER A 125 -4.69 -9.21 8.36
CA SER A 125 -5.78 -10.01 8.93
C SER A 125 -5.44 -11.50 9.03
N LEU A 126 -4.54 -11.99 8.17
CA LEU A 126 -3.99 -13.35 8.20
C LEU A 126 -2.76 -13.51 9.12
N GLY A 127 -2.31 -12.44 9.80
CA GLY A 127 -1.09 -12.47 10.61
C GLY A 127 0.19 -12.56 9.78
N GLN A 128 0.17 -12.02 8.55
CA GLN A 128 1.24 -12.05 7.55
C GLN A 128 1.74 -10.62 7.23
N PRO A 129 2.41 -9.95 8.19
CA PRO A 129 2.83 -8.57 7.99
C PRO A 129 3.99 -8.43 6.98
N GLU A 130 4.81 -9.45 6.76
CA GLU A 130 5.87 -9.40 5.75
C GLU A 130 5.30 -9.30 4.33
N GLU A 131 4.23 -10.05 4.04
CA GLU A 131 3.49 -9.98 2.79
C GLU A 131 2.75 -8.64 2.65
N SER A 132 2.22 -8.09 3.75
CA SER A 132 1.64 -6.75 3.76
C SER A 132 2.66 -5.69 3.35
N ALA A 133 3.87 -5.77 3.91
CA ALA A 133 4.98 -4.88 3.57
C ALA A 133 5.35 -4.95 2.08
N GLU A 134 5.29 -6.13 1.45
CA GLU A 134 5.53 -6.29 0.01
C GLU A 134 4.53 -5.48 -0.82
N TYR A 135 3.23 -5.54 -0.52
CA TYR A 135 2.21 -4.80 -1.27
C TYR A 135 2.34 -3.28 -1.09
N LEU A 136 2.54 -2.80 0.13
CA LEU A 136 2.72 -1.37 0.42
C LEU A 136 3.98 -0.81 -0.26
N CYS A 137 5.07 -1.56 -0.21
CA CYS A 137 6.31 -1.19 -0.92
C CYS A 137 6.13 -1.22 -2.44
N ALA A 138 5.43 -2.22 -2.97
CA ALA A 138 5.23 -2.38 -4.41
C ALA A 138 4.48 -1.19 -5.01
N ILE A 139 3.37 -0.76 -4.40
CA ILE A 139 2.62 0.40 -4.91
C ILE A 139 3.41 1.69 -4.78
N HIS A 140 4.04 1.93 -3.62
CA HIS A 140 4.82 3.16 -3.44
C HIS A 140 5.95 3.25 -4.46
N GLN A 141 6.69 2.16 -4.65
CA GLN A 141 7.76 2.09 -5.64
C GLN A 141 7.24 2.24 -7.08
N HIS A 142 6.06 1.70 -7.39
CA HIS A 142 5.43 1.88 -8.69
C HIS A 142 5.15 3.36 -8.96
N LEU A 143 4.54 4.08 -8.02
CA LEU A 143 4.28 5.52 -8.16
C LEU A 143 5.56 6.35 -8.29
N LEU A 144 6.62 6.00 -7.55
CA LEU A 144 7.92 6.68 -7.69
C LEU A 144 8.49 6.51 -9.10
N ARG A 145 8.40 5.30 -9.68
CA ARG A 145 8.83 5.05 -11.07
C ARG A 145 7.95 5.80 -12.05
N THR A 146 6.64 5.78 -11.87
CA THR A 146 5.69 6.50 -12.72
C THR A 146 6.02 7.99 -12.78
N MET A 147 6.28 8.66 -11.65
CA MET A 147 6.59 10.09 -11.67
C MET A 147 7.90 10.42 -12.40
N GLN A 148 8.87 9.50 -12.37
CA GLN A 148 10.20 9.68 -12.96
C GLN A 148 10.24 9.36 -14.46
N ASP A 149 9.28 8.59 -14.97
CA ASP A 149 9.25 8.16 -16.37
C ASP A 149 8.74 9.27 -17.29
N GLN A 150 9.67 9.97 -17.94
CA GLN A 150 9.38 11.07 -18.86
C GLN A 150 8.57 10.66 -20.10
N ARG A 151 8.48 9.36 -20.39
CA ARG A 151 7.69 8.84 -21.51
C ARG A 151 6.19 8.84 -21.21
N LEU A 152 5.80 8.89 -19.93
CA LEU A 152 4.42 8.86 -19.50
C LEU A 152 3.76 10.25 -19.56
N PRO A 153 2.43 10.31 -19.80
CA PRO A 153 1.68 11.56 -19.83
C PRO A 153 1.94 12.41 -18.56
N PRO A 154 2.14 13.74 -18.70
CA PRO A 154 2.36 14.63 -17.54
C PRO A 154 1.28 14.49 -16.46
N ALA A 155 0.00 14.40 -16.86
CA ALA A 155 -1.12 14.25 -15.94
C ALA A 155 -1.01 12.98 -15.07
N LEU A 156 -0.56 11.86 -15.65
CA LEU A 156 -0.37 10.61 -14.91
C LEU A 156 0.79 10.72 -13.91
N ARG A 157 1.88 11.39 -14.29
CA ARG A 157 3.02 11.64 -13.40
C ARG A 157 2.64 12.52 -12.22
N GLU A 158 1.85 13.55 -12.46
CA GLU A 158 1.33 14.44 -11.42
C GLU A 158 0.37 13.71 -10.47
N ALA A 159 -0.53 12.88 -11.00
CA ALA A 159 -1.39 12.02 -10.20
C ALA A 159 -0.56 11.05 -9.33
N ALA A 160 0.43 10.39 -9.92
CA ALA A 160 1.34 9.51 -9.18
C ALA A 160 2.08 10.26 -8.06
N LEU A 161 2.54 11.50 -8.31
CA LEU A 161 3.16 12.33 -7.29
C LEU A 161 2.20 12.62 -6.12
N ARG A 162 0.96 13.03 -6.40
CA ARG A 162 -0.07 13.28 -5.38
C ARG A 162 -0.31 12.04 -4.50
N HIS A 163 -0.49 10.89 -5.14
CA HIS A 163 -0.74 9.63 -4.44
C HIS A 163 0.51 9.07 -3.73
N SER A 164 1.72 9.40 -4.18
CA SER A 164 2.97 8.91 -3.57
C SER A 164 3.14 9.40 -2.13
N SER A 165 2.73 10.63 -1.83
CA SER A 165 2.81 11.19 -0.48
C SER A 165 1.93 10.42 0.50
N LYS A 166 0.73 10.02 0.06
CA LYS A 166 -0.21 9.24 0.87
C LYS A 166 0.28 7.82 1.11
N THR A 167 0.71 7.12 0.06
CA THR A 167 1.26 5.76 0.17
C THR A 167 2.52 5.72 1.04
N TYR A 168 3.35 6.77 1.01
CA TYR A 168 4.51 6.89 1.88
C TYR A 168 4.12 7.04 3.36
N ALA A 169 3.15 7.91 3.67
CA ALA A 169 2.66 8.08 5.03
C ALA A 169 2.08 6.78 5.61
N GLU A 170 1.33 6.04 4.79
CA GLU A 170 0.77 4.74 5.19
C GLU A 170 1.86 3.69 5.39
N LEU A 171 2.90 3.65 4.54
CA LEU A 171 4.07 2.79 4.73
C LEU A 171 4.82 3.10 6.04
N LEU A 172 5.02 4.39 6.36
CA LEU A 172 5.65 4.78 7.62
C LEU A 172 4.79 4.41 8.84
N SER A 173 3.47 4.58 8.74
CA SER A 173 2.53 4.14 9.77
C SER A 173 2.63 2.63 9.99
N PHE A 174 2.63 1.84 8.91
CA PHE A 174 2.81 0.40 8.97
C PHE A 174 4.12 0.00 9.68
N ILE A 175 5.24 0.63 9.33
CA ILE A 175 6.54 0.37 9.97
C ILE A 175 6.49 0.71 11.46
N SER A 176 5.80 1.78 11.85
CA SER A 176 5.68 2.16 13.25
C SER A 176 4.88 1.17 14.09
N GLU A 177 3.91 0.47 13.47
CA GLU A 177 3.02 -0.47 14.15
C GLU A 177 3.55 -1.91 14.14
N HIS A 178 4.13 -2.35 13.02
CA HIS A 178 4.54 -3.74 12.80
C HIS A 178 6.06 -3.94 12.78
N GLY A 179 6.83 -2.86 12.79
CA GLY A 179 8.28 -2.90 12.66
C GLY A 179 8.78 -2.89 11.22
N GLU A 180 10.10 -2.86 11.07
CA GLU A 180 10.75 -2.88 9.76
C GLU A 180 10.86 -4.31 9.21
N TYR A 181 10.61 -4.43 7.91
CA TYR A 181 10.79 -5.65 7.13
C TYR A 181 11.88 -5.46 6.06
N PRO A 182 12.55 -6.53 5.58
CA PRO A 182 13.61 -6.43 4.57
C PRO A 182 13.21 -5.65 3.32
N ARG A 183 11.94 -5.70 2.93
CA ARG A 183 11.41 -4.94 1.79
C ARG A 183 11.35 -3.44 2.06
N THR A 184 10.81 -3.05 3.23
CA THR A 184 10.68 -1.65 3.65
C THR A 184 12.04 -0.98 3.76
N HIS A 185 13.01 -1.65 4.40
CA HIS A 185 14.38 -1.15 4.56
C HIS A 185 15.06 -0.91 3.21
N ARG A 186 14.98 -1.87 2.27
CA ARG A 186 15.54 -1.71 0.91
C ARG A 186 14.93 -0.52 0.17
N LEU A 187 13.61 -0.33 0.26
CA LEU A 187 12.92 0.76 -0.42
C LEU A 187 13.33 2.13 0.14
N LEU A 188 13.29 2.30 1.47
CA LEU A 188 13.64 3.55 2.14
C LEU A 188 15.10 3.96 1.88
N ASN A 189 16.03 3.01 1.91
CA ASN A 189 17.44 3.28 1.63
C ASN A 189 17.64 3.70 0.17
N SER A 190 17.00 3.02 -0.79
CA SER A 190 17.11 3.35 -2.22
C SER A 190 16.58 4.76 -2.55
N SER A 191 15.51 5.20 -1.89
CA SER A 191 14.96 6.56 -2.02
C SER A 191 15.90 7.60 -1.43
N SER A 192 16.50 7.31 -0.27
CA SER A 192 17.46 8.23 0.38
C SER A 192 18.72 8.47 -0.47
N GLU A 193 19.24 7.42 -1.12
CA GLU A 193 20.41 7.50 -2.00
C GLU A 193 20.11 8.29 -3.28
N HIS A 194 18.92 8.10 -3.87
CA HIS A 194 18.48 8.88 -5.03
C HIS A 194 18.39 10.39 -4.70
N THR A 195 17.79 10.74 -3.56
CA THR A 195 17.71 12.14 -3.12
C THR A 195 19.11 12.73 -2.91
N ARG A 196 20.02 12.00 -2.25
CA ARG A 196 21.42 12.44 -2.05
C ARG A 196 22.18 12.63 -3.37
N SER A 197 22.01 11.71 -4.32
CA SER A 197 22.67 11.78 -5.64
C SER A 197 22.16 12.95 -6.48
N SER A 198 20.85 13.21 -6.48
CA SER A 198 20.26 14.36 -7.18
C SER A 198 20.72 15.69 -6.59
N LEU A 199 20.75 15.83 -5.25
CA LEU A 199 21.29 17.01 -4.58
C LEU A 199 22.76 17.27 -4.92
N LYS A 200 23.59 16.21 -4.97
CA LYS A 200 25.02 16.33 -5.32
C LYS A 200 25.21 16.78 -6.78
N ARG A 201 24.41 16.25 -7.72
CA ARG A 201 24.44 16.66 -9.14
C ARG A 201 24.02 18.12 -9.33
N HIS A 202 22.98 18.58 -8.63
CA HIS A 202 22.59 19.98 -8.67
C HIS A 202 23.67 20.90 -8.08
N SER A 203 24.30 20.54 -6.96
CA SER A 203 25.40 21.34 -6.39
C SER A 203 26.63 21.45 -7.34
N ALA A 204 26.94 20.39 -8.08
CA ALA A 204 28.02 20.38 -9.06
C ALA A 204 27.70 21.22 -10.29
N ALA A 205 26.43 21.22 -10.74
CA ALA A 205 25.97 22.07 -11.85
C ALA A 205 25.96 23.56 -11.48
N THR A 206 25.61 23.92 -10.24
CA THR A 206 25.64 25.31 -9.77
C THR A 206 27.07 25.82 -9.53
N SER A 207 28.02 24.94 -9.18
CA SER A 207 29.42 25.31 -8.95
C SER A 207 30.23 25.55 -10.24
N GLY A 208 29.72 25.11 -11.40
CA GLY A 208 30.37 25.28 -12.71
C GLY A 208 30.15 26.62 -13.40
N LEU A 209 29.32 27.52 -12.84
CA LEU A 209 28.94 28.80 -13.46
C LEU A 209 29.70 30.02 -12.92
N PHE A 210 30.74 29.85 -12.08
CA PHE A 210 31.41 30.97 -11.41
C PHE A 210 32.93 31.16 -11.71
N TYR A 211 33.50 30.48 -12.70
CA TYR A 211 34.89 30.74 -13.11
C TYR A 211 34.99 31.02 -14.61
N GLY A 212 35.08 32.30 -14.97
CA GLY A 212 35.27 32.71 -16.36
C GLY A 212 35.18 34.21 -16.61
N ALA A 213 35.82 35.04 -15.78
CA ALA A 213 36.15 36.41 -16.15
C ALA A 213 37.54 36.72 -15.62
N HIS A 214 38.54 36.67 -16.50
CA HIS A 214 39.75 37.50 -16.50
C HIS A 214 40.48 37.33 -17.83
#